data_AF-A0A975JYY4-F1
#
_entry.id   AF-A0A975JYY4-F1
#
_cell.length_a   1.000
_cell.length_b   1.000
_cell.length_c   1.000
_cell.angle_alpha   90.00
_cell.angle_beta   90.00
_cell.angle_gamma   90.00
#
_symmetry.space_group_name_H-M   'P 1'
#
loop_
_entity.id
_entity.type
_entity.pdbx_description
1 polymer ?
#
loop_
_entity_poly.entity_id
_entity_poly.type
_entity_poly.pdbx_seq_one_letter_code
_entity_poly.pdbx_strand_id
1 'polypeptide(L)'
;MSPRESLLDTFPGRLFIDHLRSARVLPAAFVGDMGAEHLIEGADSVVGSYLYSDACLEVADLDVDDPELQEFNAAGLAALAKLSTFDSPQIHQGKIGELREPVIVNRNPLSALPGGAFWTSTPISDGKDSWTVCGENLSREDPRWEVYFDIDSVRVARVDSARDWIELIESHPIIAGSCKYPDWPAIAESWDAVHLSAAGLLLAHPTISTTRFVASDVCGEAHSQAGPYASVADWSAVSTAWLHRPPNAKLRSAERDR
;
A
#
# COMPACT_ATOMS: atom_id res chain seq x y z
N MET A 1 10.31 11.29 1.55
CA MET A 1 9.88 11.47 0.14
C MET A 1 10.85 12.37 -0.59
N SER A 2 11.26 11.94 -1.78
CA SER A 2 12.17 12.69 -2.65
C SER A 2 11.40 13.79 -3.41
N PRO A 3 12.01 14.95 -3.72
CA PRO A 3 11.38 16.02 -4.52
C PRO A 3 11.09 15.66 -5.99
N ARG A 4 11.09 14.37 -6.35
CA ARG A 4 10.87 13.87 -7.72
C ARG A 4 9.64 12.98 -7.87
N GLU A 5 8.94 12.65 -6.79
CA GLU A 5 7.74 11.80 -6.85
C GLU A 5 6.49 12.68 -6.95
N SER A 6 5.60 12.32 -7.87
CA SER A 6 4.34 13.03 -8.11
C SER A 6 3.17 12.05 -8.13
N LEU A 7 2.08 12.41 -7.45
CA LEU A 7 0.81 11.68 -7.59
C LEU A 7 0.29 11.76 -9.03
N LEU A 8 0.68 12.79 -9.79
CA LEU A 8 0.28 12.94 -11.20
C LEU A 8 0.99 11.97 -12.15
N ASP A 9 2.03 11.25 -11.68
CA ASP A 9 2.79 10.33 -12.53
C ASP A 9 2.13 8.95 -12.66
N THR A 10 1.22 8.58 -11.75
CA THR A 10 0.55 7.26 -11.72
C THR A 10 -0.97 7.40 -11.84
N PHE A 11 -1.66 6.36 -12.33
CA PHE A 11 -3.12 6.37 -12.38
C PHE A 11 -3.77 6.43 -10.99
N PRO A 12 -3.36 5.61 -9.99
CA PRO A 12 -3.86 5.74 -8.63
C PRO A 12 -3.65 7.13 -8.02
N GLY A 13 -2.48 7.74 -8.23
CA GLY A 13 -2.22 9.08 -7.72
C GLY A 13 -3.09 10.16 -8.37
N ARG A 14 -3.36 10.06 -9.68
CA ARG A 14 -4.30 10.96 -10.37
C ARG A 14 -5.74 10.79 -9.88
N LEU A 15 -6.19 9.54 -9.71
CA LEU A 15 -7.51 9.24 -9.15
C LEU A 15 -7.63 9.76 -7.71
N PHE A 16 -6.55 9.66 -6.92
CA PHE A 16 -6.51 10.23 -5.59
C PHE A 16 -6.68 11.76 -5.63
N ILE A 17 -5.96 12.46 -6.51
CA ILE A 17 -6.14 13.91 -6.70
C ILE A 17 -7.58 14.24 -7.10
N ASP A 18 -8.18 13.48 -8.03
CA ASP A 18 -9.56 13.71 -8.44
C ASP A 18 -10.58 13.47 -7.31
N HIS A 19 -10.35 12.43 -6.49
CA HIS A 19 -11.10 12.17 -5.26
C HIS A 19 -11.02 13.37 -4.30
N LEU A 20 -9.82 13.92 -4.08
CA LEU A 20 -9.64 15.10 -3.23
C LEU A 20 -10.37 16.33 -3.77
N ARG A 21 -10.35 16.56 -5.10
CA ARG A 21 -11.08 17.66 -5.75
C ARG A 21 -12.58 17.52 -5.57
N SER A 22 -13.09 16.30 -5.77
CA SER A 22 -14.52 15.98 -5.63
C SER A 22 -15.05 16.16 -4.20
N ALA A 23 -14.19 16.00 -3.19
CA ALA A 23 -14.52 16.30 -1.79
C ALA A 23 -14.70 17.80 -1.50
N ARG A 24 -14.44 18.69 -2.47
CA ARG A 24 -14.55 20.17 -2.37
C ARG A 24 -13.73 20.79 -1.24
N VAL A 25 -12.64 20.14 -0.86
CA VAL A 25 -11.69 20.65 0.13
C VAL A 25 -10.63 21.47 -0.60
N LEU A 26 -10.26 22.63 -0.06
CA LEU A 26 -9.22 23.48 -0.64
C LEU A 26 -7.82 22.86 -0.43
N PRO A 27 -6.87 23.01 -1.38
CA PRO A 27 -5.51 22.49 -1.28
C PRO A 27 -4.82 22.73 0.08
N ALA A 28 -4.91 23.96 0.59
CA ALA A 28 -4.31 24.33 1.88
C ALA A 28 -4.98 23.70 3.11
N ALA A 29 -6.26 23.31 3.02
CA ALA A 29 -7.00 22.67 4.10
C ALA A 29 -6.61 21.18 4.23
N PHE A 30 -6.12 20.52 3.17
CA PHE A 30 -5.73 19.09 3.24
C PHE A 30 -4.64 18.79 4.25
N VAL A 31 -3.65 19.68 4.35
CA VAL A 31 -2.46 19.46 5.18
C VAL A 31 -2.80 19.53 6.68
N GLY A 32 -3.98 20.03 7.05
CA GLY A 32 -4.45 20.19 8.43
C GLY A 32 -5.77 19.49 8.77
N ASP A 33 -6.72 19.38 7.83
CA ASP A 33 -8.10 18.96 8.11
C ASP A 33 -8.41 17.52 7.71
N MET A 34 -7.64 16.89 6.81
CA MET A 34 -7.87 15.48 6.45
C MET A 34 -7.29 14.56 7.53
N GLY A 35 -8.19 13.87 8.23
CA GLY A 35 -7.82 12.80 9.14
C GLY A 35 -7.22 11.60 8.40
N ALA A 36 -6.42 10.81 9.13
CA ALA A 36 -5.81 9.56 8.65
C ALA A 36 -6.82 8.62 7.95
N GLU A 37 -8.04 8.56 8.47
CA GLU A 37 -9.15 7.78 7.89
C GLU A 37 -9.44 8.15 6.45
N HIS A 38 -9.62 9.43 6.14
CA HIS A 38 -9.96 9.83 4.78
C HIS A 38 -8.80 9.60 3.80
N LEU A 39 -7.55 9.74 4.26
CA LEU A 39 -6.37 9.51 3.42
C LEU A 39 -6.23 8.01 3.07
N ILE A 40 -6.39 7.13 4.06
CA ILE A 40 -6.29 5.68 3.86
C ILE A 40 -7.49 5.16 3.07
N GLU A 41 -8.71 5.57 3.43
CA GLU A 41 -9.93 5.23 2.69
C GLU A 41 -9.88 5.70 1.23
N GLY A 42 -9.42 6.94 1.01
CA GLY A 42 -9.22 7.46 -0.33
C GLY A 42 -8.20 6.65 -1.12
N ALA A 43 -7.03 6.34 -0.53
CA ALA A 43 -5.98 5.58 -1.19
C ALA A 43 -6.41 4.15 -1.56
N ASP A 44 -6.98 3.40 -0.60
CA ASP A 44 -7.46 2.03 -0.83
C ASP A 44 -8.58 2.01 -1.89
N SER A 45 -9.53 2.97 -1.81
CA SER A 45 -10.64 3.06 -2.77
C SER A 45 -10.16 3.34 -4.19
N VAL A 46 -9.23 4.27 -4.40
CA VAL A 46 -8.79 4.62 -5.77
C VAL A 46 -7.90 3.56 -6.37
N VAL A 47 -7.15 2.81 -5.57
CA VAL A 47 -6.41 1.63 -6.05
C VAL A 47 -7.39 0.55 -6.51
N GLY A 48 -8.45 0.28 -5.74
CA GLY A 48 -9.51 -0.63 -6.16
C GLY A 48 -10.19 -0.19 -7.46
N SER A 49 -10.55 1.09 -7.59
CA SER A 49 -11.09 1.65 -8.83
C SER A 49 -10.12 1.52 -10.00
N TYR A 50 -8.83 1.79 -9.78
CA TYR A 50 -7.79 1.65 -10.79
C TYR A 50 -7.68 0.20 -11.29
N LEU A 51 -7.64 -0.78 -10.39
CA LEU A 51 -7.41 -2.18 -10.74
C LEU A 51 -8.64 -2.87 -11.33
N TYR A 52 -9.85 -2.50 -10.90
CA TYR A 52 -11.07 -3.27 -11.18
C TYR A 52 -12.17 -2.51 -11.93
N SER A 53 -11.94 -1.25 -12.32
CA SER A 53 -12.90 -0.44 -13.08
C SER A 53 -12.23 0.39 -14.17
N ASP A 54 -13.03 1.09 -14.97
CA ASP A 54 -12.60 1.98 -16.05
C ASP A 54 -12.24 3.40 -15.60
N ALA A 55 -12.17 3.65 -14.29
CA ALA A 55 -11.83 4.95 -13.72
C ALA A 55 -10.50 5.53 -14.24
N CYS A 56 -9.53 4.68 -14.63
CA CYS A 56 -8.27 5.15 -15.23
C CYS A 56 -8.48 5.99 -16.51
N LEU A 57 -9.56 5.75 -17.26
CA LEU A 57 -9.91 6.51 -18.47
C LEU A 57 -10.32 7.95 -18.14
N GLU A 58 -10.89 8.19 -16.96
CA GLU A 58 -11.34 9.52 -16.54
C GLU A 58 -10.17 10.46 -16.24
N VAL A 59 -9.01 9.90 -15.90
CA VAL A 59 -7.82 10.66 -15.49
C VAL A 59 -6.61 10.49 -16.43
N ALA A 60 -6.76 9.74 -17.52
CA ALA A 60 -5.68 9.46 -18.47
C ALA A 60 -5.12 10.74 -19.12
N ASP A 61 -6.00 11.69 -19.41
CA ASP A 61 -5.67 12.91 -20.16
C ASP A 61 -5.68 14.18 -19.29
N LEU A 62 -5.53 14.05 -17.96
CA LEU A 62 -5.38 15.22 -17.08
C LEU A 62 -4.16 16.06 -17.51
N ASP A 63 -4.36 17.37 -17.59
CA ASP A 63 -3.28 18.33 -17.82
C ASP A 63 -2.41 18.42 -16.56
N VAL A 64 -1.31 17.69 -16.54
CA VAL A 64 -0.42 17.64 -15.38
C VAL A 64 0.23 19.00 -15.09
N ASP A 65 0.23 19.95 -16.01
CA ASP A 65 0.75 21.30 -15.80
C ASP A 65 -0.32 22.27 -15.25
N ASP A 66 -1.56 21.80 -15.07
CA ASP A 66 -2.63 22.58 -14.45
C ASP A 66 -2.21 23.03 -13.02
N PRO A 67 -2.19 24.36 -12.74
CA PRO A 67 -1.78 24.88 -11.44
C PRO A 67 -2.60 24.33 -10.26
N GLU A 68 -3.91 24.11 -10.44
CA GLU A 68 -4.76 23.52 -9.43
C GLU A 68 -4.30 22.09 -9.13
N LEU A 69 -4.09 21.27 -10.16
CA LEU A 69 -3.64 19.89 -9.97
C LEU A 69 -2.27 19.80 -9.29
N GLN A 70 -1.37 20.75 -9.59
CA GLN A 70 -0.08 20.85 -8.93
C GLN A 70 -0.21 21.22 -7.43
N GLU A 71 -1.16 22.08 -7.07
CA GLU A 71 -1.46 22.38 -5.67
C GLU A 71 -2.01 21.15 -4.93
N PHE A 72 -2.93 20.40 -5.54
CA PHE A 72 -3.45 19.15 -4.98
C PHE A 72 -2.37 18.07 -4.86
N ASN A 73 -1.48 17.94 -5.85
CA ASN A 73 -0.34 17.04 -5.81
C ASN A 73 0.56 17.36 -4.60
N ALA A 74 0.98 18.62 -4.46
CA ALA A 74 1.84 19.05 -3.36
C ALA A 74 1.18 18.84 -1.99
N ALA A 75 -0.10 19.20 -1.87
CA ALA A 75 -0.87 19.06 -0.63
C ALA A 75 -1.09 17.58 -0.26
N GLY A 76 -1.46 16.75 -1.24
CA GLY A 76 -1.67 15.30 -1.06
C GLY A 76 -0.40 14.59 -0.63
N LEU A 77 0.73 14.87 -1.31
CA LEU A 77 2.04 14.35 -0.92
C LEU A 77 2.43 14.79 0.50
N ALA A 78 2.19 16.05 0.86
CA ALA A 78 2.48 16.56 2.20
C ALA A 78 1.59 15.92 3.29
N ALA A 79 0.33 15.63 2.98
CA ALA A 79 -0.58 14.94 3.90
C ALA A 79 -0.18 13.47 4.09
N LEU A 80 0.09 12.76 2.99
CA LEU A 80 0.56 11.37 3.01
C LEU A 80 1.90 11.23 3.75
N ALA A 81 2.83 12.17 3.59
CA ALA A 81 4.12 12.16 4.27
C ALA A 81 4.01 12.27 5.81
N LYS A 82 2.94 12.86 6.33
CA LYS A 82 2.68 12.99 7.77
C LYS A 82 1.90 11.82 8.34
N LEU A 83 1.32 10.99 7.48
CA LEU A 83 0.48 9.88 7.90
C LEU A 83 1.34 8.76 8.47
N SER A 84 1.13 8.46 9.76
CA SER A 84 1.74 7.28 10.36
C SER A 84 0.88 6.05 10.08
N THR A 85 1.38 5.14 9.26
CA THR A 85 0.72 3.88 8.89
C THR A 85 1.37 2.64 9.50
N PHE A 86 2.48 2.82 10.21
CA PHE A 86 3.22 1.74 10.86
C PHE A 86 3.42 2.05 12.33
N ASP A 87 2.33 2.08 13.08
CA ASP A 87 2.33 2.21 14.54
C ASP A 87 1.85 0.94 15.22
N SER A 88 2.08 0.88 16.53
CA SER A 88 1.54 -0.16 17.38
C SER A 88 0.26 0.33 18.10
N PRO A 89 -0.82 -0.46 18.14
CA PRO A 89 -0.97 -1.79 17.56
C PRO A 89 -1.24 -1.78 16.06
N GLN A 90 -1.02 -2.92 15.39
CA GLN A 90 -1.62 -3.20 14.08
C GLN A 90 -2.72 -4.26 14.20
N ILE A 91 -3.55 -4.46 13.18
CA ILE A 91 -4.66 -5.43 13.25
C ILE A 91 -4.33 -6.68 12.44
N HIS A 92 -4.53 -7.85 13.03
CA HIS A 92 -4.55 -9.13 12.32
C HIS A 92 -5.98 -9.65 12.24
N GLN A 93 -6.35 -10.26 11.12
CA GLN A 93 -7.59 -11.00 10.95
C GLN A 93 -7.26 -12.47 10.69
N GLY A 94 -7.79 -13.35 11.53
CA GLY A 94 -7.51 -14.77 11.47
C GLY A 94 -7.37 -15.40 12.85
N LYS A 95 -7.49 -16.73 12.89
CA LYS A 95 -7.32 -17.50 14.12
C LYS A 95 -5.86 -17.56 14.51
N ILE A 96 -5.51 -16.96 15.65
CA ILE A 96 -4.18 -17.12 16.26
C ILE A 96 -4.31 -18.01 17.50
N GLY A 97 -3.64 -19.17 17.47
CA GLY A 97 -3.41 -19.97 18.68
C GLY A 97 -2.17 -19.53 19.44
N GLU A 98 -1.06 -19.39 18.72
CA GLU A 98 0.23 -18.88 19.19
C GLU A 98 0.90 -18.12 18.05
N LEU A 99 1.53 -16.99 18.35
CA LEU A 99 2.31 -16.25 17.37
C LEU A 99 3.66 -16.94 17.13
N ARG A 100 3.75 -17.67 16.03
CA ARG A 100 4.93 -18.42 15.62
C ARG A 100 5.82 -17.59 14.69
N GLU A 101 7.08 -18.03 14.61
CA GLU A 101 8.00 -17.52 13.60
C GLU A 101 7.46 -17.82 12.19
N PRO A 102 7.31 -16.80 11.32
CA PRO A 102 6.95 -17.00 9.93
C PRO A 102 7.96 -17.89 9.19
N VAL A 103 7.49 -18.70 8.24
CA VAL A 103 8.36 -19.45 7.32
C VAL A 103 8.26 -18.79 5.95
N ILE A 104 9.21 -17.93 5.65
CA ILE A 104 9.17 -17.08 4.47
C ILE A 104 9.62 -17.86 3.24
N VAL A 105 8.76 -17.83 2.21
CA VAL A 105 9.00 -18.43 0.91
C VAL A 105 8.51 -17.51 -0.20
N ASN A 106 9.07 -17.65 -1.39
CA ASN A 106 8.40 -17.16 -2.58
C ASN A 106 7.15 -18.00 -2.88
N ARG A 107 6.07 -17.34 -3.30
CA ARG A 107 4.88 -18.04 -3.80
C ARG A 107 5.19 -18.75 -5.12
N ASN A 108 4.37 -19.75 -5.46
CA ASN A 108 4.39 -20.42 -6.76
C ASN A 108 2.97 -20.34 -7.39
N PRO A 109 2.77 -19.59 -8.49
CA PRO A 109 3.79 -18.82 -9.23
C PRO A 109 4.36 -17.65 -8.42
N LEU A 110 5.50 -17.11 -8.88
CA LEU A 110 6.14 -15.94 -8.26
C LEU A 110 5.19 -14.73 -8.27
N SER A 111 5.21 -13.95 -7.18
CA SER A 111 4.36 -12.77 -6.99
C SER A 111 5.08 -11.68 -6.18
N ALA A 112 4.52 -10.48 -6.14
CA ALA A 112 4.98 -9.38 -5.29
C ALA A 112 4.62 -9.55 -3.80
N LEU A 113 4.03 -10.68 -3.41
CA LEU A 113 3.70 -11.00 -2.02
C LEU A 113 4.56 -12.16 -1.49
N PRO A 114 5.05 -12.08 -0.24
CA PRO A 114 5.65 -13.23 0.42
C PRO A 114 4.62 -14.33 0.69
N GLY A 115 5.07 -15.58 0.62
CA GLY A 115 4.39 -16.73 1.18
C GLY A 115 4.80 -16.94 2.64
N GLY A 116 3.84 -17.30 3.51
CA GLY A 116 4.10 -17.65 4.92
C GLY A 116 4.31 -16.48 5.88
N ALA A 117 4.34 -15.23 5.38
CA ALA A 117 4.40 -14.03 6.22
C ALA A 117 3.18 -13.91 7.15
N PHE A 118 3.39 -13.28 8.31
CA PHE A 118 2.29 -12.89 9.19
C PHE A 118 1.81 -11.50 8.78
N TRP A 119 0.54 -11.38 8.41
CA TRP A 119 0.00 -10.15 7.83
C TRP A 119 -0.75 -9.33 8.85
N THR A 120 -0.60 -8.01 8.78
CA THR A 120 -1.38 -7.05 9.58
C THR A 120 -1.80 -5.83 8.77
N SER A 121 -2.97 -5.28 9.06
CA SER A 121 -3.49 -4.02 8.54
C SER A 121 -3.20 -2.84 9.46
N THR A 122 -3.36 -1.65 8.89
CA THR A 122 -3.21 -0.37 9.59
C THR A 122 -4.53 0.01 10.25
N PRO A 123 -4.59 0.18 11.59
CA PRO A 123 -5.78 0.70 12.24
C PRO A 123 -6.07 2.13 11.80
N ILE A 124 -7.35 2.45 11.65
CA ILE A 124 -7.80 3.75 11.17
C ILE A 124 -8.62 4.47 12.25
N SER A 125 -9.68 3.81 12.71
CA SER A 125 -10.58 4.30 13.75
C SER A 125 -11.23 3.11 14.46
N ASP A 126 -12.07 3.36 15.47
CA ASP A 126 -12.66 2.31 16.31
C ASP A 126 -13.43 1.26 15.48
N GLY A 127 -12.80 0.10 15.26
CA GLY A 127 -13.37 -1.02 14.50
C GLY A 127 -13.07 -1.01 13.00
N LYS A 128 -12.40 0.03 12.49
CA LYS A 128 -11.94 0.15 11.11
C LYS A 128 -10.41 0.03 11.01
N ASP A 129 -9.98 -0.71 10.01
CA ASP A 129 -8.60 -0.79 9.53
C ASP A 129 -8.59 -0.84 8.00
N SER A 130 -7.41 -0.71 7.40
CA SER A 130 -7.23 -0.70 5.94
C SER A 130 -7.82 -1.93 5.23
N TRP A 131 -7.81 -3.13 5.83
CA TRP A 131 -8.46 -4.29 5.21
C TRP A 131 -9.97 -4.15 5.24
N THR A 132 -10.55 -3.66 6.35
CA THR A 132 -12.01 -3.46 6.43
C THR A 132 -12.55 -2.44 5.44
N VAL A 133 -11.71 -1.44 5.12
CA VAL A 133 -11.99 -0.39 4.16
C VAL A 133 -11.84 -0.90 2.73
N CYS A 134 -10.72 -1.56 2.43
CA CYS A 134 -10.47 -2.18 1.12
C CYS A 134 -11.56 -3.21 0.77
N GLY A 135 -12.03 -3.99 1.74
CA GLY A 135 -13.09 -4.97 1.52
C GLY A 135 -12.62 -6.31 0.96
N GLU A 136 -11.43 -6.34 0.35
CA GLU A 136 -10.87 -7.55 -0.25
C GLU A 136 -10.40 -8.57 0.77
N ASN A 137 -10.64 -9.85 0.47
CA ASN A 137 -10.20 -10.98 1.28
C ASN A 137 -10.62 -10.94 2.76
N LEU A 138 -11.59 -10.09 3.11
CA LEU A 138 -12.16 -10.00 4.45
C LEU A 138 -13.05 -11.20 4.74
N SER A 139 -12.64 -11.99 5.72
CA SER A 139 -13.51 -12.98 6.34
C SER A 139 -14.15 -12.36 7.59
N ARG A 140 -15.34 -11.77 7.43
CA ARG A 140 -16.02 -11.04 8.53
C ARG A 140 -16.29 -11.89 9.78
N GLU A 141 -16.31 -13.21 9.62
CA GLU A 141 -16.50 -14.17 10.69
C GLU A 141 -15.20 -14.56 11.41
N ASP A 142 -14.03 -14.23 10.83
CA ASP A 142 -12.75 -14.53 11.46
C ASP A 142 -12.43 -13.54 12.59
N PRO A 143 -11.83 -14.05 13.69
CA PRO A 143 -11.49 -13.22 14.83
C PRO A 143 -10.43 -12.18 14.45
N ARG A 144 -10.50 -11.03 15.11
CA ARG A 144 -9.56 -9.92 14.91
C ARG A 144 -8.71 -9.72 16.15
N TRP A 145 -7.45 -9.40 15.94
CA TRP A 145 -6.45 -9.25 17.00
C TRP A 145 -5.71 -7.94 16.83
N GLU A 146 -5.61 -7.17 17.91
CA GLU A 146 -4.62 -6.11 18.01
C GLU A 146 -3.25 -6.74 18.29
N VAL A 147 -2.27 -6.43 17.45
CA VAL A 147 -0.89 -6.88 17.52
C VAL A 147 -0.04 -5.71 18.01
N TYR A 148 0.31 -5.74 19.29
CA TYR A 148 1.23 -4.79 19.89
C TYR A 148 2.66 -5.27 19.71
N PHE A 149 3.59 -4.36 19.43
CA PHE A 149 5.01 -4.64 19.22
C PHE A 149 5.83 -3.41 19.56
N ASP A 150 7.13 -3.61 19.78
CA ASP A 150 8.07 -2.53 20.05
C ASP A 150 8.61 -1.95 18.73
N ILE A 151 8.09 -0.80 18.32
CA ILE A 151 8.41 -0.16 17.04
C ILE A 151 9.92 0.16 16.90
N ASP A 152 10.57 0.55 17.99
CA ASP A 152 11.99 0.95 17.98
C ASP A 152 12.93 -0.24 17.78
N SER A 153 12.42 -1.46 17.98
CA SER A 153 13.15 -2.72 17.82
C SER A 153 12.94 -3.38 16.45
N VAL A 154 12.11 -2.82 15.56
CA VAL A 154 11.77 -3.44 14.26
C VAL A 154 12.68 -2.90 13.15
N ARG A 155 13.32 -3.79 12.40
CA ARG A 155 13.90 -3.46 11.09
C ARG A 155 12.81 -3.54 10.03
N VAL A 156 12.25 -2.41 9.65
CA VAL A 156 11.19 -2.34 8.63
C VAL A 156 11.70 -1.77 7.32
N ALA A 157 11.47 -2.49 6.22
CA ALA A 157 11.57 -1.92 4.88
C ALA A 157 10.24 -1.19 4.58
N ARG A 158 10.28 0.14 4.50
CA ARG A 158 9.12 0.95 4.15
C ARG A 158 9.05 1.14 2.64
N VAL A 159 7.88 0.90 2.08
CA VAL A 159 7.57 1.18 0.68
C VAL A 159 6.63 2.38 0.67
N ASP A 160 7.21 3.57 0.49
CA ASP A 160 6.48 4.83 0.42
C ASP A 160 6.42 5.36 -1.04
N SER A 161 7.12 4.71 -1.97
CA SER A 161 7.25 5.12 -3.38
C SER A 161 7.62 3.97 -4.31
N ALA A 162 7.56 4.21 -5.64
CA ALA A 162 8.10 3.29 -6.65
C ALA A 162 9.60 3.04 -6.46
N ARG A 163 10.35 4.06 -6.02
CA ARG A 163 11.78 3.93 -5.80
C ARG A 163 12.08 2.94 -4.69
N ASP A 164 11.37 3.05 -3.56
CA ASP A 164 11.56 2.15 -2.43
C ASP A 164 11.22 0.69 -2.82
N TRP A 165 10.15 0.52 -3.60
CA TRP A 165 9.75 -0.79 -4.12
C TRP A 165 10.82 -1.42 -5.03
N ILE A 166 11.35 -0.62 -5.97
CA ILE A 166 12.42 -1.06 -6.87
C ILE A 166 13.70 -1.37 -6.09
N GLU A 167 14.10 -0.50 -5.16
CA GLU A 167 15.31 -0.71 -4.33
C GLU A 167 15.18 -1.97 -3.47
N LEU A 168 14.00 -2.25 -2.91
CA LEU A 168 13.73 -3.50 -2.19
C LEU A 168 13.93 -4.73 -3.11
N ILE A 169 13.36 -4.73 -4.31
CA ILE A 169 13.51 -5.84 -5.26
C ILE A 169 14.96 -5.99 -5.73
N GLU A 170 15.62 -4.89 -6.10
CA GLU A 170 16.99 -4.89 -6.59
C GLU A 170 18.02 -5.31 -5.53
N SER A 171 17.69 -5.15 -4.25
CA SER A 171 18.55 -5.64 -3.18
C SER A 171 18.76 -7.15 -3.31
N HIS A 172 17.67 -7.91 -3.49
CA HIS A 172 17.68 -9.37 -3.62
C HIS A 172 16.66 -9.84 -4.70
N PRO A 173 17.02 -9.82 -5.99
CA PRO A 173 16.07 -10.12 -7.06
C PRO A 173 16.05 -11.60 -7.47
N ILE A 174 14.85 -12.13 -7.71
CA ILE A 174 14.63 -13.34 -8.52
C ILE A 174 14.18 -12.91 -9.91
N ILE A 175 14.83 -13.42 -10.95
CA ILE A 175 14.49 -13.08 -12.35
C ILE A 175 13.68 -14.22 -12.96
N ALA A 176 12.48 -13.92 -13.46
CA ALA A 176 11.68 -14.83 -14.25
C ALA A 176 11.21 -14.15 -15.55
N GLY A 177 11.67 -14.66 -16.69
CA GLY A 177 11.49 -13.98 -17.98
C GLY A 177 12.18 -12.61 -17.97
N SER A 178 11.45 -11.56 -18.29
CA SER A 178 11.92 -10.16 -18.25
C SER A 178 11.55 -9.43 -16.96
N CYS A 179 10.93 -10.11 -15.99
CA CYS A 179 10.43 -9.50 -14.76
C CYS A 179 11.31 -9.91 -13.56
N LYS A 180 11.55 -8.93 -12.68
CA LYS A 180 12.24 -9.09 -11.39
C LYS A 180 11.22 -9.17 -10.27
N TYR A 181 11.34 -10.19 -9.45
CA TYR A 181 10.53 -10.44 -8.26
C TYR A 181 11.39 -10.30 -7.00
N PRO A 182 10.80 -9.94 -5.85
CA PRO A 182 11.51 -9.97 -4.58
C PRO A 182 11.89 -11.42 -4.21
N ASP A 183 13.14 -11.65 -3.82
CA ASP A 183 13.55 -12.87 -3.12
C ASP A 183 13.15 -12.76 -1.65
N TRP A 184 11.96 -13.25 -1.30
CA TRP A 184 11.41 -13.08 0.04
C TRP A 184 12.25 -13.73 1.14
N PRO A 185 12.75 -14.98 0.98
CA PRO A 185 13.70 -15.56 1.93
C PRO A 185 14.94 -14.69 2.15
N ALA A 186 15.58 -14.17 1.09
CA ALA A 186 16.75 -13.33 1.24
C ALA A 186 16.40 -11.97 1.89
N ILE A 187 15.25 -11.37 1.54
CA ILE A 187 14.80 -10.10 2.14
C ILE A 187 14.56 -10.27 3.64
N ALA A 188 14.04 -11.42 4.08
CA ALA A 188 13.83 -11.72 5.50
C ALA A 188 15.15 -11.74 6.29
N GLU A 189 16.30 -12.07 5.69
CA GLU A 189 17.59 -12.02 6.39
C GLU A 189 17.95 -10.58 6.84
N SER A 190 17.49 -9.57 6.10
CA SER A 190 17.78 -8.16 6.35
C SER A 190 16.70 -7.43 7.15
N TRP A 191 15.44 -7.84 6.99
CA TRP A 191 14.27 -7.10 7.47
C TRP A 191 13.30 -7.98 8.26
N ASP A 192 12.75 -7.44 9.34
CA ASP A 192 11.74 -8.11 10.15
C ASP A 192 10.34 -7.95 9.54
N ALA A 193 10.12 -6.86 8.79
CA ALA A 193 8.86 -6.57 8.13
C ALA A 193 9.04 -5.73 6.86
N VAL A 194 8.10 -5.86 5.94
CA VAL A 194 7.89 -4.91 4.83
C VAL A 194 6.54 -4.24 5.03
N HIS A 195 6.54 -2.91 5.05
CA HIS A 195 5.33 -2.11 5.23
C HIS A 195 5.05 -1.28 3.97
N LEU A 196 3.86 -1.45 3.40
CA LEU A 196 3.35 -0.62 2.33
C LEU A 196 2.46 0.47 2.90
N SER A 197 2.86 1.73 2.73
CA SER A 197 2.08 2.88 3.18
C SER A 197 1.01 3.29 2.15
N ALA A 198 0.13 4.22 2.54
CA ALA A 198 -0.81 4.84 1.62
C ALA A 198 -0.10 5.57 0.45
N ALA A 199 1.06 6.19 0.71
CA ALA A 199 1.85 6.81 -0.34
C ALA A 199 2.40 5.74 -1.31
N GLY A 200 2.92 4.63 -0.77
CA GLY A 200 3.41 3.52 -1.58
C GLY A 200 2.34 2.92 -2.48
N LEU A 201 1.12 2.71 -1.95
CA LEU A 201 -0.03 2.25 -2.74
C LEU A 201 -0.35 3.15 -3.94
N LEU A 202 -0.16 4.47 -3.80
CA LEU A 202 -0.48 5.42 -4.87
C LEU A 202 0.69 5.58 -5.85
N LEU A 203 1.92 5.58 -5.34
CA LEU A 203 3.12 6.00 -6.07
C LEU A 203 3.95 4.84 -6.61
N ALA A 204 3.80 3.61 -6.12
CA ALA A 204 4.64 2.47 -6.51
C ALA A 204 4.17 1.74 -7.77
N HIS A 205 3.08 2.20 -8.39
CA HIS A 205 2.64 1.72 -9.69
C HIS A 205 3.51 2.28 -10.83
N PRO A 206 3.50 1.64 -12.02
CA PRO A 206 4.21 2.14 -13.19
C PRO A 206 3.79 3.57 -13.55
N THR A 207 4.76 4.41 -13.89
CA THR A 207 4.48 5.78 -14.31
C THR A 207 3.88 5.81 -15.71
N ILE A 208 2.86 6.63 -15.92
CA ILE A 208 2.14 6.77 -17.20
C ILE A 208 3.06 7.24 -18.33
N SER A 209 4.07 8.05 -18.01
CA SER A 209 5.01 8.62 -18.99
C SER A 209 6.02 7.62 -19.54
N THR A 210 6.34 6.55 -18.80
CA THR A 210 7.35 5.55 -19.20
C THR A 210 6.75 4.18 -19.51
N THR A 211 5.53 3.91 -19.03
CA THR A 211 4.81 2.67 -19.27
C THR A 211 3.56 2.95 -20.07
N ARG A 212 3.46 2.34 -21.25
CA ARG A 212 2.33 2.57 -22.15
C ARG A 212 1.06 1.98 -21.55
N PHE A 213 0.08 2.85 -21.29
CA PHE A 213 -1.31 2.46 -21.10
C PHE A 213 -1.96 2.12 -22.45
N VAL A 214 -2.67 0.99 -22.53
CA VAL A 214 -3.38 0.58 -23.75
C VAL A 214 -4.86 0.53 -23.41
N ALA A 215 -5.66 1.45 -23.94
CA ALA A 215 -7.08 1.63 -23.58
C ALA A 215 -8.01 0.42 -23.84
N SER A 216 -7.52 -0.65 -24.49
CA SER A 216 -8.24 -1.94 -24.52
C SER A 216 -8.18 -2.68 -23.18
N ASP A 217 -7.22 -2.32 -22.33
CA ASP A 217 -7.23 -2.56 -20.89
C ASP A 217 -8.30 -1.64 -20.31
N VAL A 218 -9.52 -2.17 -20.20
CA VAL A 218 -10.67 -1.42 -19.69
C VAL A 218 -10.48 -1.10 -18.21
N CYS A 219 -9.66 -1.87 -17.50
CA CYS A 219 -9.16 -1.52 -16.17
C CYS A 219 -7.64 -1.27 -16.20
N GLY A 220 -7.06 -0.85 -15.10
CA GLY A 220 -5.64 -0.57 -14.98
C GLY A 220 -4.76 -1.78 -14.68
N GLU A 221 -5.31 -2.99 -14.64
CA GLU A 221 -4.63 -4.20 -14.18
C GLU A 221 -3.40 -4.53 -15.05
N ALA A 222 -3.56 -4.61 -16.37
CA ALA A 222 -2.44 -4.97 -17.24
C ALA A 222 -1.37 -3.88 -17.27
N HIS A 223 -1.77 -2.61 -17.22
CA HIS A 223 -0.84 -1.51 -17.00
C HIS A 223 -0.08 -1.63 -15.68
N SER A 224 -0.76 -2.02 -14.59
CA SER A 224 -0.13 -2.16 -13.28
C SER A 224 0.93 -3.25 -13.26
N GLN A 225 0.75 -4.30 -14.06
CA GLN A 225 1.65 -5.44 -14.20
C GLN A 225 2.73 -5.20 -15.28
N ALA A 226 2.67 -4.09 -15.99
CA ALA A 226 3.63 -3.77 -17.03
C ALA A 226 4.94 -3.24 -16.44
N GLY A 227 6.04 -3.58 -17.11
CA GLY A 227 7.38 -3.16 -16.72
C GLY A 227 8.25 -4.33 -16.25
N PRO A 228 9.47 -4.03 -15.77
CA PRO A 228 10.46 -5.05 -15.45
C PRO A 228 10.40 -5.54 -13.99
N TYR A 229 9.44 -5.09 -13.18
CA TYR A 229 9.32 -5.46 -11.76
C TYR A 229 7.94 -6.01 -11.45
N ALA A 230 7.87 -6.92 -10.47
CA ALA A 230 6.62 -7.41 -9.93
C ALA A 230 5.79 -6.24 -9.38
N SER A 231 4.50 -6.23 -9.70
CA SER A 231 3.64 -5.09 -9.41
C SER A 231 3.28 -4.97 -7.94
N VAL A 232 3.31 -3.74 -7.41
CA VAL A 232 2.73 -3.45 -6.09
C VAL A 232 1.22 -3.72 -6.05
N ALA A 233 0.54 -3.85 -7.20
CA ALA A 233 -0.89 -4.13 -7.27
C ALA A 233 -1.33 -5.44 -6.59
N ASP A 234 -0.41 -6.39 -6.38
CA ASP A 234 -0.74 -7.57 -5.56
C ASP A 234 -1.04 -7.19 -4.09
N TRP A 235 -0.57 -6.03 -3.64
CA TRP A 235 -0.94 -5.44 -2.36
C TRP A 235 -2.18 -4.57 -2.56
N SER A 236 -3.32 -4.98 -2.01
CA SER A 236 -4.59 -4.27 -2.19
C SER A 236 -4.93 -3.25 -1.11
N ALA A 237 -4.12 -3.13 -0.05
CA ALA A 237 -4.35 -2.22 1.06
C ALA A 237 -3.08 -1.88 1.82
N VAL A 238 -3.11 -0.75 2.56
CA VAL A 238 -2.03 -0.34 3.47
C VAL A 238 -1.80 -1.43 4.50
N SER A 239 -0.65 -2.11 4.46
CA SER A 239 -0.46 -3.31 5.27
C SER A 239 1.00 -3.63 5.51
N THR A 240 1.23 -4.54 6.44
CA THR A 240 2.56 -5.04 6.79
C THR A 240 2.63 -6.54 6.58
N ALA A 241 3.65 -6.98 5.86
CA ALA A 241 4.10 -8.36 5.84
C ALA A 241 5.22 -8.54 6.87
N TRP A 242 4.92 -9.19 7.99
CA TRP A 242 5.94 -9.58 8.95
C TRP A 242 6.67 -10.82 8.45
N LEU A 243 7.97 -10.64 8.21
CA LEU A 243 8.91 -11.67 7.76
C LEU A 243 9.47 -12.45 8.95
N HIS A 244 9.51 -11.81 10.10
CA HIS A 244 9.83 -12.38 11.39
C HIS A 244 8.72 -12.13 12.40
N ARG A 245 8.71 -12.86 13.52
CA ARG A 245 7.76 -12.56 14.59
C ARG A 245 7.95 -11.10 15.07
N PRO A 246 6.87 -10.29 15.20
CA PRO A 246 6.99 -8.94 15.73
C PRO A 246 7.70 -8.94 17.10
N PRO A 247 8.74 -8.08 17.29
CA PRO A 247 9.48 -8.00 18.53
C PRO A 247 8.58 -7.69 19.72
N ASN A 248 8.73 -8.48 20.79
CA ASN A 248 7.95 -8.33 22.02
C ASN A 248 6.43 -8.39 21.82
N ALA A 249 5.98 -9.11 20.77
CA ALA A 249 4.58 -9.13 20.39
C ALA A 249 3.62 -9.50 21.54
N LYS A 250 2.56 -8.71 21.70
CA LYS A 250 1.40 -9.04 22.54
C LYS A 250 0.14 -8.99 21.68
N LEU A 251 -0.72 -9.99 21.87
CA LEU A 251 -1.99 -10.09 21.18
C LEU A 251 -3.12 -9.75 22.13
N ARG A 252 -4.07 -8.94 21.67
CA ARG A 252 -5.33 -8.68 22.35
C ARG A 252 -6.47 -8.92 21.38
N SER A 253 -7.53 -9.58 21.81
CA SER A 253 -8.73 -9.68 20.98
C SER A 253 -9.27 -8.28 20.69
N ALA A 254 -9.54 -8.00 19.43
CA ALA A 254 -10.20 -6.78 18.99
C ALA A 254 -11.73 -6.88 19.07
N GLU A 255 -12.26 -8.01 19.56
CA GLU A 255 -13.69 -8.17 19.85
C GLU A 255 -14.06 -7.30 21.06
N ARG A 256 -15.06 -6.43 20.88
CA ARG A 256 -15.66 -5.72 22.02
C ARG A 256 -16.43 -6.74 22.87
N ASP A 257 -16.23 -6.70 24.18
CA ASP A 257 -17.23 -7.20 25.14
C ASP A 257 -18.58 -6.58 24.73
N ARG A 258 -19.47 -7.41 24.20
CA ARG A 258 -20.83 -7.00 23.82
C ARG A 258 -21.70 -6.78 25.05
#